data_AF-A0A961YSK8-F1
#
_entry.id   AF-A0A961YSK8-F1
#
_cell.length_a   1.000
_cell.length_b   1.000
_cell.length_c   1.000
_cell.angle_alpha   90.00
_cell.angle_beta   90.00
_cell.angle_gamma   90.00
#
_symmetry.space_group_name_H-M   'P 1'
#
loop_
_entity.id
_entity.type
_entity.pdbx_description
1 polymer ?
#
loop_
_entity_poly.entity_id
_entity_poly.type
_entity_poly.pdbx_seq_one_letter_code
_entity_poly.pdbx_strand_id
1 'polypeptide(L)' 'MLRRPNGATLADLVTATGWQAHSVRGALAGSLKKKGYIIISEKTDSVRRYRIESAG' A
#
# COMPACT_ATOMS: atom_id res chain seq x y z
N MET A 1 -5.54 -1.05 -7.55
CA MET A 1 -4.29 -0.31 -7.29
C MET A 1 -3.21 -1.19 -6.68
N LEU A 2 -3.35 -1.65 -5.43
CA LEU A 2 -2.28 -2.40 -4.75
C LEU A 2 -1.98 -3.80 -5.36
N ARG A 3 -2.93 -4.43 -6.06
CA ARG A 3 -2.71 -5.71 -6.77
C ARG A 3 -2.01 -5.55 -8.13
N ARG A 4 -1.72 -4.32 -8.57
CA ARG A 4 -1.00 -4.09 -9.84
C ARG A 4 0.49 -4.39 -9.66
N PRO A 5 1.21 -4.80 -10.71
CA PRO A 5 2.66 -5.07 -10.64
C PRO A 5 3.45 -3.88 -10.10
N ASN A 6 3.08 -2.67 -10.51
CA ASN A 6 3.76 -1.44 -10.10
C ASN A 6 3.33 -0.93 -8.70
N GLY A 7 2.41 -1.61 -8.03
CA GLY A 7 1.85 -1.16 -6.75
C GLY A 7 1.20 0.23 -6.84
N ALA A 8 1.26 0.97 -5.73
CA ALA A 8 0.80 2.34 -5.61
C ALA A 8 1.66 3.14 -4.63
N THR A 9 1.84 4.43 -4.87
CA THR A 9 2.50 5.32 -3.92
C THR A 9 1.56 5.72 -2.78
N LEU A 10 2.12 6.29 -1.70
CA LEU A 10 1.31 6.87 -0.63
C LEU A 10 0.37 7.98 -1.16
N ALA A 11 0.86 8.81 -2.09
CA ALA A 11 0.08 9.88 -2.70
C ALA A 11 -1.11 9.31 -3.49
N ASP A 12 -0.88 8.30 -4.33
CA ASP A 12 -1.96 7.68 -5.09
C ASP A 12 -3.04 7.11 -4.16
N LEU A 13 -2.63 6.48 -3.05
CA LEU A 13 -3.56 5.89 -2.09
C LEU A 13 -4.35 6.95 -1.33
N VAL A 14 -3.72 8.07 -0.96
CA VAL A 14 -4.41 9.23 -0.36
C VAL A 14 -5.45 9.76 -1.34
N THR A 15 -5.08 10.01 -2.60
CA THR A 15 -6.01 10.51 -3.63
C THR A 15 -7.15 9.53 -3.91
N ALA A 16 -6.88 8.24 -3.98
CA ALA A 16 -7.89 7.23 -4.29
C ALA A 16 -8.86 6.94 -3.13
N THR A 17 -8.42 7.13 -1.88
CA THR A 17 -9.24 6.83 -0.69
C THR A 17 -9.86 8.07 -0.05
N GLY A 18 -9.30 9.25 -0.31
CA GLY A 18 -9.62 10.48 0.43
C GLY A 18 -9.11 10.49 1.87
N TRP A 19 -8.31 9.50 2.28
CA TRP A 19 -7.78 9.40 3.64
C TRP A 19 -6.53 10.23 3.83
N GLN A 20 -6.30 10.66 5.08
CA GLN A 20 -5.03 11.27 5.47
C GLN A 20 -3.88 10.26 5.38
N ALA A 21 -2.67 10.76 5.12
CA ALA A 21 -1.48 9.95 4.91
C ALA A 21 -1.17 8.99 6.06
N HIS A 22 -1.41 9.40 7.31
CA HIS A 22 -1.18 8.54 8.48
C HIS A 22 -2.22 7.41 8.58
N SER A 23 -3.47 7.64 8.16
CA SER A 23 -4.52 6.62 8.13
C SER A 23 -4.19 5.56 7.07
N VAL A 24 -3.73 5.98 5.89
CA VAL A 24 -3.25 5.05 4.85
C VAL A 24 -2.07 4.22 5.36
N ARG A 25 -1.11 4.83 6.07
CA ARG A 25 0.01 4.12 6.69
C ARG A 25 -0.47 3.10 7.73
N GLY A 26 -1.44 3.45 8.57
CA GLY A 26 -2.05 2.54 9.54
C GLY A 26 -2.72 1.33 8.86
N ALA A 27 -3.45 1.58 7.77
CA ALA A 27 -4.09 0.52 7.00
C ALA A 27 -3.06 -0.44 6.37
N LEU A 28 -1.99 0.09 5.76
CA LEU A 28 -0.91 -0.69 5.16
C LEU A 28 -0.10 -1.49 6.21
N ALA A 29 0.18 -0.89 7.37
CA ALA A 29 0.99 -1.50 8.41
C ALA A 29 0.23 -2.55 9.24
N GLY A 30 -1.08 -2.36 9.44
CA GLY A 30 -1.89 -3.15 10.37
C GLY A 30 -3.09 -3.81 9.71
N SER A 31 -4.08 -3.01 9.32
CA SER A 31 -5.41 -3.53 8.94
C SER A 31 -5.36 -4.52 7.77
N LEU A 32 -4.53 -4.26 6.75
CA LEU A 32 -4.38 -5.17 5.61
C LEU A 32 -3.65 -6.46 5.97
N LYS A 33 -2.61 -6.38 6.80
CA LYS A 33 -1.89 -7.57 7.29
C LYS A 33 -2.78 -8.45 8.17
N LYS A 34 -3.60 -7.84 9.03
CA LYS A 34 -4.60 -8.56 9.84
C LYS A 34 -5.67 -9.27 9.00
N LYS A 35 -5.95 -8.75 7.80
CA LYS A 35 -6.85 -9.39 6.82
C LYS A 35 -6.17 -10.50 5.99
N GLY A 36 -4.91 -10.84 6.29
CA GLY A 36 -4.16 -11.89 5.59
C GLY A 36 -3.45 -11.42 4.31
N TYR A 37 -3.39 -10.10 4.05
CA TYR A 37 -2.65 -9.60 2.88
C TYR A 37 -1.17 -9.40 3.19
N ILE A 38 -0.31 -9.91 2.31
CA ILE A 38 1.11 -9.63 2.30
C ILE A 38 1.33 -8.29 1.60
N ILE A 39 1.77 -7.28 2.36
CA ILE A 39 2.06 -5.95 1.82
C ILE A 39 3.57 -5.82 1.59
N ILE A 40 3.95 -5.72 0.32
CA ILE A 40 5.29 -5.38 -0.10
C ILE A 40 5.43 -3.87 -0.15
N SER A 41 6.54 -3.38 0.39
CA SER A 41 6.88 -1.97 0.45
C SER A 41 8.27 -1.79 -0.13
N GLU A 42 8.35 -1.39 -1.39
CA GLU A 42 9.60 -1.20 -2.12
C GLU A 42 9.87 0.29 -2.32
N LYS A 43 11.14 0.67 -2.26
CA LYS A 43 11.58 2.04 -2.56
C LYS A 43 12.39 2.01 -3.86
N THR A 44 11.90 2.69 -4.88
CA THR A 44 12.55 2.83 -6.19
C THR A 44 12.66 4.31 -6.50
N ASP A 45 13.85 4.78 -6.86
CA ASP A 45 14.11 6.19 -7.21
C ASP A 45 13.51 7.19 -6.20
N SER A 46 13.77 6.94 -4.92
CA SER A 46 13.27 7.75 -3.79
C SER A 46 11.76 7.67 -3.51
N VAL A 47 10.97 7.04 -4.38
CA VAL A 47 9.53 6.86 -4.21
C VAL A 47 9.22 5.49 -3.60
N ARG A 48 8.46 5.47 -2.51
CA ARG A 48 7.96 4.23 -1.91
C ARG A 48 6.66 3.79 -2.59
N ARG A 49 6.63 2.55 -3.04
CA ARG A 49 5.47 1.88 -3.64
C ARG A 49 5.04 0.71 -2.77
N TYR A 50 3.73 0.55 -2.66
CA TYR A 50 3.07 -0.50 -1.91
C TYR A 50 2.35 -1.45 -2.85
N ARG A 51 2.53 -2.75 -2.67
CA ARG A 51 1.87 -3.80 -3.46
C ARG A 51 1.32 -4.88 -2.54
N ILE A 52 0.18 -5.45 -2.88
CA ILE A 52 -0.31 -6.70 -2.29
C ILE A 52 0.29 -7.83 -3.13
N GLU A 53 1.06 -8.70 -2.50
CA GLU A 53 1.35 -10.00 -3.08
C GLU A 53 0.12 -10.89 -2.84
N SER A 54 -0.44 -11.45 -3.92
CA SER A 54 -1.56 -12.39 -3.79
C SER A 54 -1.10 -13.51 -2.85
N ALA A 55 -1.85 -13.72 -1.77
CA ALA A 55 -1.68 -14.89 -0.94
C ALA A 55 -1.81 -16.13 -1.84
N GLY A 56 -0.85 -17.05 -1.72
CA GLY A 56 -1.02 -18.42 -2.23
C GLY A 56 -2.15 -19.13 -1.51
#